data_AF-A0A6J4RY90-F1
#
_entry.id   AF-A0A6J4RY90-F1
#
_cell.length_a   1.000
_cell.length_b   1.000
_cell.length_c   1.000
_cell.angle_alpha   90.00
_cell.angle_beta   90.00
_cell.angle_gamma   90.00
#
_symmetry.space_group_name_H-M   'P 1'
#
loop_
_entity.id
_entity.type
_entity.pdbx_description
1 polymer ?
#
loop_
_entity_poly.entity_id
_entity_poly.type
_entity_poly.pdbx_seq_one_letter_code
_entity_poly.pdbx_strand_id
1 'polypeptide(L)'
;MAGEYFRQNLDTAAEFWASAKILFERDSAASRLRSEIQEVLAVGKPALDEATLESSRVNSEDQLRAAEAFAPHDPVTASAVLHNKVIELTGSYFDVRRRWTPSLKRRIAVIAESDPELHARLTAFYAANFDEQLALAREMIPLTYER
;
A
#
# COMPACT_ATOMS: atom_id res chain seq x y z
N MET A 1 -23.79 4.03 -12.52
CA MET A 1 -22.99 2.81 -12.79
C MET A 1 -21.48 3.09 -12.71
N ALA A 2 -20.83 3.81 -13.64
CA ALA A 2 -19.37 4.04 -13.53
C ALA A 2 -18.96 5.09 -12.46
N GLY A 3 -19.69 6.21 -12.36
CA GLY A 3 -19.38 7.25 -11.36
C GLY A 3 -19.58 6.77 -9.92
N GLU A 4 -20.60 5.95 -9.68
CA GLU A 4 -20.84 5.33 -8.38
C GLU A 4 -19.73 4.34 -8.00
N TYR A 5 -19.28 3.51 -8.94
CA TYR A 5 -18.15 2.60 -8.73
C TYR A 5 -16.88 3.36 -8.29
N PHE A 6 -16.49 4.42 -8.99
CA PHE A 6 -15.27 5.17 -8.62
C PHE A 6 -15.38 5.88 -7.27
N ARG A 7 -16.56 6.41 -6.92
CA ARG A 7 -16.79 7.03 -5.61
C ARG A 7 -16.68 6.03 -4.45
N GLN A 8 -16.98 4.75 -4.70
CA GLN A 8 -16.82 3.67 -3.73
C GLN A 8 -15.40 3.05 -3.73
N ASN A 9 -14.60 3.29 -4.77
CA ASN A 9 -13.30 2.66 -4.99
C ASN A 9 -12.23 3.71 -5.34
N LEU A 10 -11.96 4.63 -4.41
CA LEU A 10 -11.14 5.82 -4.68
C LEU A 10 -9.67 5.50 -4.96
N ASP A 11 -9.09 4.44 -4.37
CA ASP A 11 -7.74 3.98 -4.73
C ASP A 11 -7.68 3.55 -6.21
N THR A 12 -8.66 2.75 -6.65
CA THR A 12 -8.81 2.35 -8.05
C THR A 12 -9.05 3.55 -8.95
N ALA A 13 -9.86 4.51 -8.51
CA ALA A 13 -10.13 5.74 -9.23
C ALA A 13 -8.84 6.57 -9.43
N ALA A 14 -8.05 6.72 -8.37
CA ALA A 14 -6.78 7.45 -8.40
C ALA A 14 -5.80 6.83 -9.40
N GLU A 15 -5.62 5.52 -9.34
CA GLU A 15 -4.74 4.82 -10.25
C GLU A 15 -5.20 4.90 -11.70
N PHE A 16 -6.49 4.64 -11.94
CA PHE A 16 -7.07 4.66 -13.27
C PHE A 16 -6.89 6.05 -13.91
N TRP A 17 -7.33 7.11 -13.23
CA TRP A 17 -7.31 8.46 -13.77
C TRP A 17 -5.92 9.10 -13.82
N ALA A 18 -4.93 8.58 -13.10
CA ALA A 18 -3.53 8.99 -13.22
C ALA A 18 -2.92 8.66 -14.58
N SER A 19 -3.45 7.67 -15.30
CA SER A 19 -2.90 7.21 -16.59
C SER A 19 -3.91 7.14 -17.74
N ALA A 20 -5.21 7.17 -17.44
CA ALA A 20 -6.26 7.09 -18.44
C ALA A 20 -6.21 8.26 -19.44
N LYS A 21 -6.40 7.92 -20.72
CA LYS A 21 -6.55 8.87 -21.83
C LYS A 21 -7.93 8.68 -22.44
N ILE A 22 -8.68 9.77 -22.61
CA ILE A 22 -9.95 9.76 -23.33
C ILE A 22 -9.62 9.77 -24.82
N LEU A 23 -9.85 8.64 -25.49
CA LEU A 23 -9.57 8.51 -26.93
C LEU A 23 -10.70 9.07 -27.79
N PHE A 24 -11.94 9.01 -27.28
CA PHE A 24 -13.13 9.53 -27.95
C PHE A 24 -14.20 9.88 -26.90
N GLU A 25 -14.87 11.01 -27.07
CA GLU A 25 -16.10 11.33 -26.34
C GLU A 25 -17.05 12.18 -27.19
N ARG A 26 -18.35 11.94 -27.06
CA ARG A 26 -19.40 12.69 -27.78
C ARG A 26 -20.06 13.77 -26.91
N ASP A 27 -20.36 13.45 -25.65
CA ASP A 27 -21.18 14.30 -24.75
C ASP A 27 -20.43 14.75 -23.49
N SER A 28 -19.09 14.72 -23.53
CA SER A 28 -18.18 15.06 -22.43
C SER A 28 -18.40 14.29 -21.11
N ALA A 29 -19.10 13.15 -21.16
CA ALA A 29 -19.42 12.38 -19.96
C ALA A 29 -18.17 11.85 -19.24
N ALA A 30 -17.16 11.40 -20.01
CA ALA A 30 -15.90 10.91 -19.46
C ALA A 30 -15.08 12.06 -18.87
N SER A 31 -15.00 13.20 -19.56
CA SER A 31 -14.36 14.42 -19.04
C SER A 31 -15.01 14.92 -17.75
N ARG A 32 -16.35 15.02 -17.69
CA ARG A 32 -17.06 15.43 -16.45
C ARG A 32 -16.77 14.47 -15.30
N LEU A 33 -16.88 13.17 -15.54
CA LEU A 33 -16.58 12.17 -14.52
C LEU A 33 -15.14 12.26 -14.04
N ARG A 34 -14.18 12.45 -14.96
CA ARG A 34 -12.77 12.65 -14.61
C ARG A 34 -12.60 13.86 -13.69
N SER A 35 -13.19 15.00 -14.04
CA SER A 35 -13.13 16.22 -13.24
C SER A 35 -13.72 16.03 -11.85
N GLU A 36 -14.94 15.47 -11.76
CA GLU A 36 -15.59 15.18 -10.47
C GLU A 36 -14.73 14.28 -9.58
N ILE A 37 -14.15 13.22 -10.15
CA ILE A 37 -13.30 12.29 -9.40
C ILE A 37 -11.98 12.96 -9.01
N GLN A 38 -11.37 13.76 -9.89
CA GLN A 38 -10.13 14.47 -9.57
C GLN A 38 -10.32 15.48 -8.43
N GLU A 39 -11.47 16.13 -8.34
CA GLU A 39 -11.82 16.99 -7.19
C GLU A 39 -11.85 16.20 -5.88
N VAL A 40 -12.48 15.03 -5.87
CA VAL A 40 -12.50 14.15 -4.69
C VAL A 40 -11.09 13.67 -4.34
N LEU A 41 -10.31 13.26 -5.34
CA LEU A 41 -8.97 12.74 -5.13
C LEU A 41 -7.99 13.80 -4.63
N ALA A 42 -8.17 15.07 -5.01
CA ALA A 42 -7.34 16.18 -4.58
C ALA A 42 -7.39 16.42 -3.06
N VAL A 43 -8.46 15.98 -2.38
CA VAL A 43 -8.58 16.03 -0.91
C VAL A 43 -7.63 15.05 -0.22
N GLY A 44 -7.25 13.96 -0.90
CA GLY A 44 -6.46 12.87 -0.33
C GLY A 44 -7.28 11.93 0.56
N LYS A 45 -6.59 10.97 1.19
CA LYS A 45 -7.23 10.06 2.15
C LYS A 45 -7.50 10.76 3.48
N PRO A 46 -8.58 10.41 4.19
CA PRO A 46 -8.78 10.88 5.55
C PRO A 46 -7.61 10.46 6.44
N ALA A 47 -7.28 11.30 7.43
CA ALA A 47 -6.26 10.95 8.41
C ALA A 47 -6.74 9.75 9.25
N LEU A 48 -5.84 8.81 9.49
CA LEU A 48 -6.05 7.78 10.50
C LEU A 48 -5.88 8.40 11.89
N ASP A 49 -6.78 8.07 12.80
CA ASP A 49 -6.60 8.45 14.21
C ASP A 49 -5.43 7.68 14.85
N GLU A 50 -4.93 8.21 15.96
CA GLU A 50 -3.74 7.68 16.62
C GLU A 50 -3.94 6.25 17.13
N ALA A 51 -5.14 5.92 17.60
CA ALA A 51 -5.47 4.58 18.07
C ALA A 51 -5.44 3.55 16.92
N THR A 52 -5.95 3.94 15.75
CA THR A 52 -5.94 3.12 14.54
C THR A 52 -4.52 2.89 14.03
N LEU A 53 -3.68 3.93 14.06
CA LEU A 53 -2.27 3.81 13.67
C LEU A 53 -1.50 2.90 14.61
N GLU A 54 -1.65 3.10 15.92
CA GLU A 54 -0.97 2.26 16.91
C GLU A 54 -1.44 0.81 16.84
N SER A 55 -2.75 0.59 16.72
CA SER A 55 -3.31 -0.76 16.53
C SER A 55 -2.77 -1.44 15.28
N SER A 56 -2.69 -0.71 14.16
CA SER A 56 -2.14 -1.21 12.90
C SER A 56 -0.64 -1.55 13.01
N ARG A 57 0.12 -0.72 13.71
CA ARG A 57 1.54 -0.95 14.00
C ARG A 57 1.75 -2.20 14.85
N VAL A 58 1.03 -2.32 15.97
CA VAL A 58 1.10 -3.49 16.86
C VAL A 58 0.69 -4.77 16.15
N ASN A 59 -0.40 -4.76 15.38
CA ASN A 59 -0.83 -5.90 14.58
C ASN A 59 0.25 -6.32 13.55
N SER A 60 0.99 -5.36 12.98
CA SER A 60 2.09 -5.67 12.08
C SER A 60 3.23 -6.40 12.80
N GLU A 61 3.60 -5.95 14.01
CA GLU A 61 4.59 -6.65 14.84
C GLU A 61 4.14 -8.07 15.22
N ASP A 62 2.88 -8.23 15.64
CA ASP A 62 2.33 -9.52 16.05
C ASP A 62 2.32 -10.54 14.92
N GLN A 63 1.99 -10.12 13.69
CA GLN A 63 2.05 -11.00 12.53
C GLN A 63 3.47 -11.42 12.16
N LEU A 64 4.48 -10.55 12.35
CA LEU A 64 5.88 -10.94 12.18
C LEU A 64 6.33 -11.93 13.27
N ARG A 65 5.90 -11.75 14.52
CA ARG A 65 6.12 -12.74 15.60
C ARG A 65 5.45 -14.08 15.28
N ALA A 66 4.24 -14.06 14.71
CA ALA A 66 3.55 -15.27 14.28
C ALA A 66 4.30 -16.00 13.15
N ALA A 67 4.77 -15.27 12.14
CA ALA A 67 5.59 -15.84 11.06
C ALA A 67 6.86 -16.52 11.60
N GLU A 68 7.56 -15.87 12.52
CA GLU A 68 8.73 -16.43 13.21
C GLU A 68 8.38 -17.73 13.96
N ALA A 69 7.27 -17.74 14.71
CA ALA A 69 6.83 -18.90 15.48
C ALA A 69 6.42 -20.09 14.59
N PHE A 70 5.92 -19.84 13.38
CA PHE A 70 5.60 -20.91 12.43
C PHE A 70 6.84 -21.52 11.78
N ALA A 71 7.93 -20.77 11.61
CA ALA A 71 9.08 -21.19 10.80
C ALA A 71 9.66 -22.58 11.14
N PRO A 72 9.78 -23.01 12.42
CA PRO A 72 10.33 -24.33 12.76
C PRO A 72 9.42 -25.51 12.41
N HIS A 73 8.11 -25.29 12.25
CA HIS A 73 7.11 -26.35 12.13
C HIS A 73 6.35 -26.31 10.80
N ASP A 74 6.22 -25.14 10.20
CA ASP A 74 5.56 -24.89 8.92
C ASP A 74 6.21 -23.69 8.21
N PRO A 75 7.38 -23.90 7.57
CA PRO A 75 8.12 -22.84 6.89
C PRO A 75 7.39 -22.26 5.68
N VAL A 76 6.47 -23.01 5.07
CA VAL A 76 5.65 -22.55 3.94
C VAL A 76 4.65 -21.51 4.43
N THR A 77 3.91 -21.84 5.50
CA THR A 77 2.97 -20.89 6.12
C THR A 77 3.72 -19.66 6.66
N ALA A 78 4.87 -19.86 7.32
CA ALA A 78 5.70 -18.75 7.80
C ALA A 78 6.07 -17.78 6.68
N SER A 79 6.55 -18.30 5.55
CA SER A 79 6.92 -17.50 4.37
C SER A 79 5.72 -16.75 3.78
N ALA A 80 4.55 -17.41 3.72
CA ALA A 80 3.32 -16.79 3.20
C ALA A 80 2.83 -15.65 4.11
N VAL A 81 2.81 -15.85 5.43
CA VAL A 81 2.43 -14.80 6.39
C VAL A 81 3.39 -13.61 6.30
N LEU A 82 4.70 -13.87 6.26
CA LEU A 82 5.72 -12.82 6.15
C LEU A 82 5.56 -12.01 4.85
N HIS A 83 5.38 -12.68 3.72
CA HIS A 83 5.18 -12.01 2.44
C HIS A 83 3.90 -11.17 2.40
N ASN A 84 2.79 -11.72 2.91
CA ASN A 84 1.52 -10.98 3.00
C ASN A 84 1.67 -9.74 3.87
N LYS A 85 2.38 -9.83 5.00
CA LYS A 85 2.63 -8.67 5.86
C LYS A 85 3.44 -7.60 5.15
N VAL A 86 4.50 -7.96 4.42
CA VAL A 86 5.27 -6.97 3.65
C VAL A 86 4.39 -6.30 2.58
N ILE A 87 3.51 -7.04 1.90
CA ILE A 87 2.54 -6.46 0.97
C ILE A 87 1.62 -5.46 1.67
N GLU A 88 1.09 -5.81 2.84
CA GLU A 88 0.24 -4.93 3.64
C GLU A 88 0.98 -3.66 4.08
N LEU A 89 2.24 -3.76 4.53
CA LEU A 89 3.07 -2.61 4.89
C LEU A 89 3.22 -1.62 3.71
N THR A 90 3.39 -2.11 2.47
CA THR A 90 3.41 -1.21 1.31
C THR A 90 2.11 -0.45 1.10
N GLY A 91 0.96 -1.02 1.51
CA GLY A 91 -0.34 -0.33 1.48
C GLY A 91 -0.46 0.70 2.60
N SER A 92 -0.18 0.28 3.84
CA SER A 92 -0.17 1.14 5.03
C SER A 92 0.70 2.38 4.84
N TYR A 93 1.85 2.25 4.16
CA TYR A 93 2.74 3.37 3.85
C TYR A 93 2.01 4.56 3.20
N PHE A 94 1.11 4.28 2.24
CA PHE A 94 0.31 5.31 1.56
C PHE A 94 -0.82 5.83 2.46
N ASP A 95 -1.48 4.93 3.20
CA ASP A 95 -2.58 5.29 4.10
C ASP A 95 -2.11 6.26 5.20
N VAL A 96 -1.00 5.96 5.86
CA VAL A 96 -0.39 6.82 6.90
C VAL A 96 -0.07 8.22 6.35
N ARG A 97 0.41 8.29 5.10
CA ARG A 97 0.76 9.53 4.41
C ARG A 97 -0.44 10.21 3.73
N ARG A 98 -1.66 9.69 3.93
CA ARG A 98 -2.92 10.19 3.35
C ARG A 98 -2.93 10.21 1.82
N ARG A 99 -2.17 9.31 1.19
CA ARG A 99 -2.07 9.18 -0.27
C ARG A 99 -2.98 8.05 -0.76
N TRP A 100 -3.56 8.22 -1.93
CA TRP A 100 -4.24 7.12 -2.61
C TRP A 100 -3.25 6.01 -2.92
N THR A 101 -3.62 4.78 -2.60
CA THR A 101 -2.76 3.60 -2.67
C THR A 101 -2.73 3.07 -4.11
N PRO A 102 -1.57 3.04 -4.78
CA PRO A 102 -1.45 2.43 -6.10
C PRO A 102 -1.77 0.93 -6.08
N SER A 103 -2.06 0.33 -7.25
CA SER A 103 -2.10 -1.14 -7.34
C SER A 103 -0.80 -1.76 -6.86
N LEU A 104 -0.91 -2.99 -6.37
CA LEU A 104 0.20 -3.77 -5.83
C LEU A 104 1.45 -3.76 -6.74
N LYS A 105 1.25 -3.86 -8.06
CA LYS A 105 2.34 -3.89 -9.06
C LYS A 105 3.11 -2.58 -9.16
N ARG A 106 2.52 -1.46 -8.75
CA ARG A 106 3.12 -0.12 -8.85
C ARG A 106 3.68 0.40 -7.52
N ARG A 107 3.23 -0.15 -6.38
CA ARG A 107 3.60 0.37 -5.05
C ARG A 107 5.11 0.49 -4.86
N ILE A 108 5.88 -0.55 -5.17
CA ILE A 108 7.34 -0.55 -4.98
C ILE A 108 8.00 0.56 -5.81
N ALA A 109 7.61 0.73 -7.07
CA ALA A 109 8.16 1.78 -7.93
C ALA A 109 7.80 3.19 -7.41
N VAL A 110 6.57 3.40 -6.94
CA VAL A 110 6.16 4.69 -6.36
C VAL A 110 6.88 4.96 -5.03
N ILE A 111 7.09 3.93 -4.19
CA ILE A 111 7.88 4.04 -2.97
C ILE A 111 9.34 4.41 -3.31
N ALA A 112 9.92 3.83 -4.37
CA ALA A 112 11.28 4.16 -4.81
C ALA A 112 11.48 5.66 -5.08
N GLU A 113 10.46 6.33 -5.62
CA GLU A 113 10.50 7.76 -5.92
C GLU A 113 10.37 8.65 -4.67
N SER A 114 9.63 8.20 -3.65
CA SER A 114 9.31 9.03 -2.48
C SER A 114 10.05 8.67 -1.19
N ASP A 115 10.54 7.45 -1.07
CA ASP A 115 11.22 6.93 0.11
C ASP A 115 12.26 5.86 -0.29
N PRO A 116 13.48 6.30 -0.64
CA PRO A 116 14.55 5.40 -1.06
C PRO A 116 14.99 4.40 0.02
N GLU A 117 14.81 4.74 1.30
CA GLU A 117 15.21 3.87 2.40
C GLU A 117 14.25 2.68 2.54
N LEU A 118 12.94 2.94 2.56
CA LEU A 118 11.95 1.87 2.55
C LEU A 118 12.07 1.02 1.28
N HIS A 119 12.31 1.64 0.13
CA HIS A 119 12.55 0.92 -1.12
C HIS A 119 13.78 0.00 -1.05
N ALA A 120 14.88 0.45 -0.43
CA ALA A 120 16.08 -0.36 -0.26
C ALA A 120 15.80 -1.60 0.59
N ARG A 121 15.04 -1.46 1.70
CA ARG A 121 14.63 -2.60 2.53
C ARG A 121 13.74 -3.57 1.75
N LEU A 122 12.76 -3.06 1.00
CA LEU A 122 11.86 -3.88 0.18
C LEU A 122 12.64 -4.69 -0.87
N THR A 123 13.62 -4.05 -1.52
CA THR A 123 14.47 -4.72 -2.52
C THR A 123 15.32 -5.81 -1.87
N ALA A 124 15.96 -5.51 -0.73
CA ALA A 124 16.75 -6.48 0.01
C ALA A 124 15.92 -7.69 0.47
N PHE A 125 14.67 -7.44 0.91
CA PHE A 125 13.77 -8.50 1.39
C PHE A 125 13.54 -9.58 0.33
N TYR A 126 13.31 -9.19 -0.93
CA TYR A 126 13.06 -10.15 -2.01
C TYR A 126 14.30 -10.92 -2.48
N ALA A 127 15.51 -10.51 -2.06
CA ALA A 127 16.76 -11.20 -2.37
C ALA A 127 17.27 -12.06 -1.21
N ALA A 128 16.66 -11.93 -0.03
CA ALA A 128 17.16 -12.46 1.23
C ALA A 128 16.58 -13.85 1.58
N ASN A 129 17.23 -14.53 2.52
CA ASN A 129 16.67 -15.73 3.16
C ASN A 129 15.61 -15.37 4.22
N PHE A 130 14.93 -16.36 4.80
CA PHE A 130 13.81 -16.11 5.73
C PHE A 130 14.19 -15.27 6.96
N ASP A 131 15.32 -15.56 7.61
CA ASP A 131 15.74 -14.86 8.83
C ASP A 131 16.07 -13.38 8.52
N GLU A 132 16.76 -13.15 7.42
CA GLU A 132 17.06 -11.82 6.90
C GLU A 132 15.78 -11.08 6.45
N GLN A 133 14.85 -11.78 5.79
CA GLN A 133 13.53 -11.24 5.43
C GLN A 133 12.76 -10.78 6.66
N LEU A 134 12.75 -11.58 7.71
CA LEU A 134 12.07 -11.25 8.96
C LEU A 134 12.71 -10.01 9.62
N ALA A 135 14.04 -9.92 9.64
CA ALA A 135 14.75 -8.75 10.15
C ALA A 135 14.42 -7.49 9.34
N LEU A 136 14.49 -7.57 8.01
CA LEU A 136 14.16 -6.47 7.10
C LEU A 136 12.71 -6.02 7.27
N ALA A 137 11.75 -6.95 7.39
CA ALA A 137 10.35 -6.62 7.59
C ALA A 137 10.10 -5.88 8.92
N ARG A 138 10.84 -6.21 9.99
CA ARG A 138 10.75 -5.47 11.26
C ARG A 138 11.24 -4.04 11.12
N GLU A 139 12.32 -3.82 10.37
CA GLU A 139 12.86 -2.48 10.10
C GLU A 139 11.94 -1.65 9.20
N MET A 140 11.11 -2.28 8.35
CA MET A 140 10.12 -1.57 7.54
C MET A 140 8.96 -0.99 8.37
N ILE A 141 8.65 -1.55 9.55
CA ILE A 141 7.53 -1.07 10.38
C ILE A 141 7.71 0.42 10.73
N PRO A 142 8.79 0.86 11.40
CA PRO A 142 8.95 2.29 11.71
C PRO A 142 8.92 3.17 10.45
N LEU A 143 9.62 2.77 9.37
CA LEU A 143 9.60 3.51 8.10
C LEU A 143 8.18 3.66 7.50
N THR A 144 7.32 2.66 7.70
CA THR A 144 5.93 2.67 7.23
C THR A 144 5.07 3.63 8.04
N TYR A 145 5.20 3.61 9.37
CA TYR A 145 4.32 4.34 10.29
C TYR A 145 4.86 5.72 10.72
N GLU A 146 6.11 6.05 10.41
CA GLU A 146 6.62 7.42 10.52
C GLU A 146 5.90 8.33 9.53
N ARG A 147 5.42 9.48 10.02
CA ARG A 147 4.59 10.45 9.27
C ARG A 147 5.44 11.49 8.56
#